data_AF-A0A972B2L4-F1
#
_entry.id   AF-A0A972B2L4-F1
#
_cell.length_a   1.000
_cell.length_b   1.000
_cell.length_c   1.000
_cell.angle_alpha   90.00
_cell.angle_beta   90.00
_cell.angle_gamma   90.00
#
_symmetry.space_group_name_H-M   'P 1'
#
loop_
_entity.id
_entity.type
_entity.pdbx_description
1 polymer ?
#
loop_
_entity_poly.entity_id
_entity_poly.type
_entity_poly.pdbx_seq_one_letter_code
_entity_poly.pdbx_strand_id
1 'polypeptide(L)'
;MSRIAPYIINAWAGKLGTEVTNKVISELSDMDADLSGDNSGLLNVWEEICAQVQREESYAWPAYVETIRTLLQVAIEELDRASQMALWAVTDEGWDYIYDYGDEPDSAVSAPLCADDTVAHLMGQILSAAADYESPSLYRYIWGADDPSYDDYEDDYEDEDTCDDLCPILVIHRKQIESLDLESTLEFLRTLIPAQDPAHVWSYKNSLGLTIAGYEDDPRELYSIPEVCHYLRAIDQDWSFWFFFLTPSSIRLVGMCLAAAESVAPGKAYIPPDNLAAFLNWGFRAVNLIFDHYGFPESENEKLTEITLQAFD
;
A
#
# COMPACT_ATOMS: atom_id res chain seq x y z
N MET A 1 -24.24 -14.48 32.58
CA MET A 1 -24.48 -15.01 31.22
C MET A 1 -23.16 -15.47 30.62
N SER A 2 -23.15 -16.55 29.83
CA SER A 2 -21.92 -17.08 29.20
C SER A 2 -21.26 -16.02 28.31
N ARG A 3 -19.96 -15.75 28.49
CA ARG A 3 -19.16 -14.79 27.69
C ARG A 3 -19.05 -15.14 26.20
N ILE A 4 -19.55 -16.31 25.80
CA ILE A 4 -19.43 -16.85 24.44
C ILE A 4 -20.51 -16.27 23.51
N ALA A 5 -21.74 -16.07 23.99
CA ALA A 5 -22.84 -15.62 23.12
C ALA A 5 -22.62 -14.21 22.56
N PRO A 6 -22.24 -13.19 23.36
CA PRO A 6 -21.90 -11.86 22.82
C PRO A 6 -20.70 -11.91 21.87
N TYR A 7 -19.71 -12.77 22.13
CA TYR A 7 -18.56 -12.92 21.25
C TYR A 7 -18.95 -13.49 19.87
N ILE A 8 -19.81 -14.52 19.84
CA ILE A 8 -20.30 -15.09 18.58
C ILE A 8 -21.14 -14.08 17.81
N ILE A 9 -22.00 -13.31 18.49
CA ILE A 9 -22.83 -12.28 17.86
C ILE A 9 -21.94 -11.20 17.22
N ASN A 10 -20.97 -10.67 17.96
CA ASN A 10 -20.03 -9.67 17.43
C ASN A 10 -19.21 -10.19 16.25
N ALA A 11 -18.70 -11.43 16.34
CA ALA A 11 -17.93 -12.02 15.25
C ALA A 11 -18.78 -12.26 13.99
N TRP A 12 -20.03 -12.72 14.16
CA TRP A 12 -20.95 -12.92 13.04
C TRP A 12 -21.39 -11.59 12.43
N ALA A 13 -21.81 -10.63 13.26
CA ALA A 13 -22.20 -9.29 12.83
C ALA A 13 -21.05 -8.57 12.11
N GLY A 14 -19.82 -8.69 12.61
CA GLY A 14 -18.64 -8.14 11.95
C GLY A 14 -18.41 -8.74 10.57
N LYS A 15 -18.45 -10.08 10.44
CA LYS A 15 -18.30 -10.75 9.14
C LYS A 15 -19.41 -10.35 8.16
N LEU A 16 -20.66 -10.35 8.62
CA LEU A 16 -21.81 -9.96 7.80
C LEU A 16 -21.74 -8.49 7.40
N GLY A 17 -21.30 -7.61 8.30
CA GLY A 17 -21.08 -6.20 8.02
C GLY A 17 -20.04 -6.00 6.93
N THR A 18 -18.90 -6.70 6.98
CA THR A 18 -17.90 -6.68 5.91
C THR A 18 -18.46 -7.19 4.58
N GLU A 19 -19.26 -8.26 4.57
CA GLU A 19 -19.89 -8.77 3.35
C GLU A 19 -20.84 -7.75 2.71
N VAL A 20 -21.68 -7.08 3.51
CA VAL A 20 -22.59 -6.03 3.03
C VAL A 20 -21.83 -4.81 2.53
N THR A 21 -20.83 -4.34 3.27
CA THR A 21 -19.97 -3.21 2.90
C THR A 21 -19.27 -3.49 1.56
N ASN A 22 -18.66 -4.66 1.39
CA ASN A 22 -17.97 -5.03 0.15
C ASN A 22 -18.93 -5.11 -1.05
N LYS A 23 -20.16 -5.58 -0.84
CA LYS A 23 -21.20 -5.58 -1.89
C LYS A 23 -21.52 -4.15 -2.33
N VAL A 24 -21.75 -3.24 -1.38
CA VAL A 24 -22.05 -1.83 -1.70
C VAL A 24 -20.86 -1.15 -2.38
N ILE A 25 -19.63 -1.37 -1.93
CA ILE A 25 -18.41 -0.85 -2.59
C ILE A 25 -18.32 -1.36 -4.04
N SER A 26 -18.62 -2.64 -4.27
CA SER A 26 -18.66 -3.19 -5.63
C SER A 26 -19.71 -2.50 -6.50
N GLU A 27 -20.92 -2.27 -5.97
CA GLU A 27 -21.98 -1.57 -6.70
C GLU A 27 -21.60 -0.12 -7.02
N LEU A 28 -20.98 0.59 -6.08
CA LEU A 28 -20.44 1.94 -6.29
C LEU A 28 -19.30 1.96 -7.33
N SER A 29 -18.51 0.88 -7.40
CA SER A 29 -17.43 0.74 -8.36
C SER A 29 -17.92 0.47 -9.79
N ASP A 30 -19.14 -0.05 -9.94
CA ASP A 30 -19.80 -0.31 -11.21
C ASP A 30 -20.54 0.93 -11.77
N MET A 31 -20.70 2.00 -10.96
CA MET A 31 -21.37 3.24 -11.35
C MET A 31 -20.38 4.22 -12.01
N ASP A 32 -20.75 4.80 -13.15
CA ASP A 32 -19.96 5.82 -13.84
C ASP A 32 -19.74 7.08 -12.96
N ALA A 33 -18.54 7.66 -12.99
CA ALA A 33 -18.17 8.87 -12.25
C ALA A 33 -18.85 10.14 -12.81
N ASP A 34 -20.13 10.33 -12.49
CA ASP A 34 -20.94 11.48 -12.94
C ASP A 34 -21.79 12.10 -11.81
N LEU A 35 -21.60 11.68 -10.56
CA LEU A 35 -22.38 12.22 -9.43
C LEU A 35 -21.96 13.65 -9.05
N SER A 36 -20.70 14.02 -9.30
CA SER A 36 -20.21 15.39 -9.15
C SER A 36 -20.74 16.33 -10.25
N GLY A 37 -21.18 15.78 -11.39
CA GLY A 37 -21.61 16.53 -12.58
C GLY A 37 -20.48 17.15 -13.41
N ASP A 38 -19.23 16.94 -13.01
CA ASP A 38 -18.02 17.33 -13.73
C ASP A 38 -17.20 16.08 -14.07
N ASN A 39 -16.49 16.08 -15.20
CA ASN A 39 -15.62 14.96 -15.58
C ASN A 39 -14.37 14.97 -14.69
N SER A 40 -14.48 14.37 -13.50
CA SER A 40 -13.45 14.31 -12.46
C SER A 40 -12.19 13.56 -12.91
N GLY A 41 -12.28 12.73 -13.95
CA GLY A 41 -11.18 11.86 -14.40
C GLY A 41 -10.97 10.63 -13.52
N LEU A 42 -11.86 10.43 -12.54
CA LEU A 42 -11.97 9.23 -11.70
C LEU A 42 -12.76 8.15 -12.44
N LEU A 43 -12.52 6.88 -12.12
CA LEU A 43 -13.05 5.76 -12.88
C LEU A 43 -14.54 5.51 -12.62
N ASN A 44 -14.97 5.72 -11.38
CA ASN A 44 -16.32 5.40 -10.92
C ASN A 44 -16.70 6.23 -9.68
N VAL A 45 -17.95 6.08 -9.25
CA VAL A 45 -18.48 6.75 -8.05
C VAL A 45 -17.72 6.38 -6.78
N TRP A 46 -17.26 5.14 -6.64
CA TRP A 46 -16.45 4.73 -5.49
C TRP A 46 -15.18 5.57 -5.34
N GLU A 47 -14.46 5.80 -6.43
CA GLU A 47 -13.27 6.65 -6.41
C GLU A 47 -13.60 8.11 -6.13
N GLU A 48 -14.74 8.63 -6.63
CA GLU A 48 -15.20 9.97 -6.25
C GLU A 48 -15.40 10.07 -4.74
N ILE A 49 -16.06 9.08 -4.12
CA ILE A 49 -16.26 9.03 -2.67
C ILE A 49 -14.92 9.01 -1.93
N CYS A 50 -13.97 8.16 -2.35
CA CYS A 50 -12.63 8.09 -1.74
C CYS A 50 -11.91 9.45 -1.82
N ALA A 51 -12.01 10.13 -2.96
CA ALA A 51 -11.39 11.44 -3.14
C ALA A 51 -11.98 12.51 -2.21
N GLN A 52 -13.30 12.48 -1.99
CA GLN A 52 -13.98 13.40 -1.08
C GLN A 52 -13.58 13.16 0.38
N VAL A 53 -13.47 11.89 0.79
CA VAL A 53 -13.11 11.51 2.16
C VAL A 53 -11.64 11.84 2.49
N GLN A 54 -10.71 11.63 1.54
CA GLN A 54 -9.27 11.81 1.78
C GLN A 54 -8.79 13.27 1.66
N ARG A 55 -9.57 14.17 1.04
CA ARG A 55 -9.23 15.60 0.95
C ARG A 55 -10.16 16.45 1.82
N GLU A 56 -11.19 17.02 1.20
CA GLU A 56 -12.18 17.87 1.83
C GLU A 56 -13.52 17.67 1.10
N GLU A 57 -14.59 17.56 1.86
CA GLU A 57 -15.94 17.36 1.34
C GLU A 57 -16.36 18.55 0.45
N SER A 58 -16.73 18.26 -0.79
CA SER A 58 -17.27 19.23 -1.73
C SER A 58 -18.75 19.51 -1.45
N TYR A 59 -19.31 20.53 -2.12
CA TYR A 59 -20.74 20.82 -2.08
C TYR A 59 -21.64 19.63 -2.51
N ALA A 60 -21.12 18.71 -3.33
CA ALA A 60 -21.84 17.53 -3.79
C ALA A 60 -21.85 16.39 -2.76
N TRP A 61 -21.11 16.49 -1.65
CA TRP A 61 -21.01 15.45 -0.62
C TRP A 61 -22.35 14.84 -0.16
N PRO A 62 -23.42 15.63 0.07
CA PRO A 62 -24.71 15.06 0.45
C PRO A 62 -25.30 14.06 -0.58
N ALA A 63 -25.00 14.22 -1.87
CA ALA A 63 -25.47 13.30 -2.91
C ALA A 63 -24.74 11.95 -2.85
N TYR A 64 -23.45 11.95 -2.53
CA TYR A 64 -22.67 10.74 -2.30
C TYR A 64 -23.16 9.99 -1.07
N VAL A 65 -23.35 10.69 0.05
CA VAL A 65 -23.88 10.10 1.29
C VAL A 65 -25.25 9.47 1.05
N GLU A 66 -26.16 10.17 0.36
CA GLU A 66 -27.49 9.63 0.08
C GLU A 66 -27.45 8.39 -0.83
N THR A 67 -26.52 8.36 -1.80
CA THR A 67 -26.30 7.20 -2.66
C THR A 67 -25.85 5.99 -1.83
N ILE A 68 -24.83 6.16 -0.96
CA ILE A 68 -24.35 5.10 -0.08
C ILE A 68 -25.46 4.63 0.87
N ARG A 69 -26.23 5.55 1.47
CA ARG A 69 -27.36 5.21 2.35
C ARG A 69 -28.40 4.37 1.62
N THR A 70 -28.75 4.75 0.40
CA THR A 70 -29.74 4.04 -0.41
C THR A 70 -29.28 2.61 -0.72
N LEU A 71 -28.03 2.42 -1.14
CA LEU A 71 -27.48 1.09 -1.43
C LEU A 71 -27.38 0.22 -0.17
N LEU A 72 -26.94 0.79 0.96
CA LEU A 72 -26.93 0.10 2.24
C LEU A 72 -28.34 -0.32 2.68
N GLN A 73 -29.32 0.57 2.56
CA GLN A 73 -30.70 0.26 2.94
C GLN A 73 -31.24 -0.91 2.11
N VAL A 74 -31.05 -0.87 0.78
CA VAL A 74 -31.45 -1.98 -0.10
C VAL A 74 -30.74 -3.28 0.28
N ALA A 75 -29.43 -3.23 0.51
CA ALA A 75 -28.66 -4.41 0.88
C ALA A 75 -29.11 -5.01 2.23
N ILE A 76 -29.48 -4.18 3.22
CA ILE A 76 -29.99 -4.63 4.52
C ILE A 76 -31.41 -5.19 4.38
N GLU A 77 -32.28 -4.59 3.58
CA GLU A 77 -33.66 -5.05 3.34
C GLU A 77 -33.72 -6.44 2.69
N GLU A 78 -32.70 -6.80 1.90
CA GLU A 78 -32.56 -8.13 1.30
C GLU A 78 -32.14 -9.23 2.29
N LEU A 79 -31.58 -8.85 3.45
CA LEU A 79 -31.14 -9.81 4.46
C LEU A 79 -32.33 -10.45 5.18
N ASP A 80 -32.15 -11.68 5.64
CA ASP A 80 -33.13 -12.31 6.52
C ASP A 80 -33.15 -11.63 7.91
N ARG A 81 -34.26 -11.77 8.63
CA ARG A 81 -34.47 -11.11 9.93
C ARG A 81 -33.38 -11.42 10.96
N ALA A 82 -32.79 -12.62 10.94
CA ALA A 82 -31.74 -12.96 11.89
C ALA A 82 -30.44 -12.22 11.57
N SER A 83 -30.11 -12.08 10.28
CA SER A 83 -28.98 -11.27 9.80
C SER A 83 -29.17 -9.78 10.10
N GLN A 84 -30.37 -9.22 9.87
CA GLN A 84 -30.70 -7.84 10.26
C GLN A 84 -30.55 -7.63 11.77
N MET A 85 -31.03 -8.57 12.58
CA MET A 85 -30.90 -8.52 14.03
C MET A 85 -29.45 -8.64 14.51
N ALA A 86 -28.62 -9.45 13.84
CA ALA A 86 -27.20 -9.55 14.15
C ALA A 86 -26.46 -8.23 13.90
N LEU A 87 -26.74 -7.57 12.78
CA LEU A 87 -26.15 -6.27 12.47
C LEU A 87 -26.66 -5.17 13.41
N TRP A 88 -27.95 -5.14 13.73
CA TRP A 88 -28.50 -4.17 14.66
C TRP A 88 -27.97 -4.38 16.08
N ALA A 89 -27.72 -5.62 16.51
CA ALA A 89 -27.22 -5.94 17.85
C ALA A 89 -25.84 -5.34 18.20
N VAL A 90 -25.09 -4.85 17.20
CA VAL A 90 -23.79 -4.19 17.40
C VAL A 90 -23.86 -2.67 17.24
N THR A 91 -25.04 -2.10 17.03
CA THR A 91 -25.28 -0.65 17.15
C THR A 91 -25.55 -0.28 18.60
N ASP A 92 -25.44 1.01 18.94
CA ASP A 92 -25.71 1.49 20.30
C ASP A 92 -27.18 1.22 20.69
N GLU A 93 -28.12 1.49 19.79
CA GLU A 93 -29.56 1.28 20.00
C GLU A 93 -29.92 -0.20 20.14
N GLY A 94 -29.33 -1.07 19.32
CA GLY A 94 -29.57 -2.51 19.41
C GLY A 94 -28.92 -3.12 20.65
N TRP A 95 -27.75 -2.61 21.05
CA TRP A 95 -27.10 -3.01 22.29
C TRP A 95 -27.93 -2.61 23.51
N ASP A 96 -28.42 -1.37 23.56
CA ASP A 96 -29.31 -0.88 24.62
C ASP A 96 -30.60 -1.70 24.69
N TYR A 97 -31.23 -2.00 23.55
CA TYR A 97 -32.42 -2.84 23.52
C TYR A 97 -32.16 -4.26 24.03
N ILE A 98 -31.06 -4.89 23.62
CA ILE A 98 -30.69 -6.23 24.10
C ILE A 98 -30.39 -6.20 25.60
N TYR A 99 -29.77 -5.14 26.09
CA TYR A 99 -29.49 -4.97 27.51
C TYR A 99 -30.78 -4.85 28.34
N ASP A 100 -31.75 -4.07 27.86
CA ASP A 100 -33.00 -3.79 28.58
C ASP A 100 -34.03 -4.92 28.46
N TYR A 101 -34.10 -5.59 27.30
CA TYR A 101 -35.20 -6.51 26.96
C TYR A 101 -34.75 -7.94 26.59
N GLY A 102 -33.44 -8.23 26.57
CA GLY A 102 -32.91 -9.50 26.04
C GLY A 102 -33.36 -10.77 26.77
N ASP A 103 -33.75 -10.66 28.03
CA ASP A 103 -34.27 -11.79 28.84
C ASP A 103 -35.79 -11.96 28.74
N GLU A 104 -36.51 -11.06 28.04
CA GLU A 104 -37.97 -11.15 27.90
C GLU A 104 -38.38 -12.19 26.84
N PRO A 105 -39.48 -12.93 27.07
CA PRO A 105 -40.04 -13.80 26.04
C PRO A 105 -40.47 -12.98 24.82
N ASP A 106 -40.17 -13.49 23.63
CA ASP A 106 -40.45 -12.87 22.33
C ASP A 106 -39.71 -11.55 22.02
N SER A 107 -38.73 -11.12 22.83
CA SER A 107 -37.92 -9.91 22.59
C SER A 107 -37.24 -9.89 21.22
N ALA A 108 -36.71 -11.04 20.76
CA ALA A 108 -36.14 -11.18 19.42
C ALA A 108 -37.18 -11.01 18.29
N VAL A 109 -38.45 -11.33 18.55
CA VAL A 109 -39.54 -11.20 17.57
C VAL A 109 -40.06 -9.77 17.54
N SER A 110 -40.15 -9.11 18.70
CA SER A 110 -40.63 -7.74 18.86
C SER A 110 -39.57 -6.66 18.66
N ALA A 111 -38.31 -7.04 18.45
CA ALA A 111 -37.22 -6.11 18.18
C ALA A 111 -37.57 -5.15 17.03
N PRO A 112 -37.42 -3.82 17.25
CA PRO A 112 -37.82 -2.81 16.28
C PRO A 112 -36.97 -2.83 15.00
N LEU A 113 -35.73 -3.32 15.06
CA LEU A 113 -34.78 -3.43 13.94
C LEU A 113 -34.77 -2.18 13.06
N CYS A 114 -34.26 -1.08 13.62
CA CYS A 114 -34.15 0.17 12.88
C CYS A 114 -33.04 0.05 11.83
N ALA A 115 -33.44 0.10 10.55
CA ALA A 115 -32.49 0.04 9.44
C ALA A 115 -31.53 1.24 9.45
N ASP A 116 -32.00 2.43 9.87
CA ASP A 116 -31.16 3.64 9.93
C ASP A 116 -29.97 3.49 10.88
N ASP A 117 -30.14 2.84 12.04
CA ASP A 117 -29.06 2.59 13.00
C ASP A 117 -27.97 1.69 12.36
N THR A 118 -28.43 0.66 11.65
CA THR A 118 -27.54 -0.29 10.97
C THR A 118 -26.84 0.37 9.78
N VAL A 119 -27.56 1.20 9.01
CA VAL A 119 -27.00 2.01 7.92
C VAL A 119 -25.95 2.96 8.47
N ALA A 120 -26.20 3.65 9.59
CA ALA A 120 -25.23 4.54 10.21
C ALA A 120 -23.95 3.80 10.64
N HIS A 121 -24.09 2.62 11.23
CA HIS A 121 -22.96 1.78 11.60
C HIS A 121 -22.14 1.33 10.38
N LEU A 122 -22.78 0.81 9.34
CA LEU A 122 -22.09 0.35 8.13
C LEU A 122 -21.55 1.51 7.28
N MET A 123 -22.17 2.67 7.31
CA MET A 123 -21.64 3.91 6.73
C MET A 123 -20.25 4.21 7.29
N GLY A 124 -20.05 4.07 8.60
CA GLY A 124 -18.74 4.22 9.22
C GLY A 124 -17.69 3.26 8.65
N GLN A 125 -18.06 2.01 8.35
CA GLN A 125 -17.16 1.04 7.73
C GLN A 125 -16.82 1.41 6.28
N ILE A 126 -17.81 1.86 5.50
CA ILE A 126 -17.60 2.32 4.12
C ILE A 126 -16.69 3.55 4.09
N LEU A 127 -16.93 4.54 4.95
CA LEU A 127 -16.10 5.75 5.02
C LEU A 127 -14.67 5.44 5.48
N SER A 128 -14.50 4.50 6.42
CA SER A 128 -13.17 4.01 6.81
C SER A 128 -12.48 3.33 5.63
N ALA A 129 -13.18 2.45 4.90
CA ALA A 129 -12.63 1.81 3.71
C ALA A 129 -12.27 2.82 2.61
N ALA A 130 -13.05 3.89 2.45
CA ALA A 130 -12.78 4.97 1.51
C ALA A 130 -11.54 5.80 1.91
N ALA A 131 -11.32 6.01 3.21
CA ALA A 131 -10.13 6.69 3.72
C ALA A 131 -8.83 5.91 3.44
N ASP A 132 -8.89 4.58 3.49
CA ASP A 132 -7.75 3.68 3.26
C ASP A 132 -7.62 3.18 1.81
N TYR A 133 -8.54 3.58 0.91
CA TYR A 133 -8.57 3.08 -0.46
C TYR A 133 -7.54 3.81 -1.35
N GLU A 134 -6.80 3.03 -2.12
CA GLU A 134 -5.78 3.55 -3.04
C GLU A 134 -6.01 3.05 -4.46
N SER A 135 -5.90 3.95 -5.43
CA SER A 135 -5.87 3.58 -6.85
C SER A 135 -5.07 4.57 -7.68
N PRO A 136 -4.57 4.19 -8.87
CA PRO A 136 -3.79 5.08 -9.73
C PRO A 136 -4.55 6.34 -10.19
N SER A 137 -5.86 6.22 -10.43
CA SER A 137 -6.74 7.35 -10.80
C SER A 137 -7.01 8.25 -9.61
N LEU A 138 -7.28 7.68 -8.43
CA LEU A 138 -7.48 8.41 -7.19
C LEU A 138 -6.23 9.19 -6.79
N TYR A 139 -5.06 8.55 -6.80
CA TYR A 139 -3.78 9.22 -6.53
C TYR A 139 -3.56 10.41 -7.48
N ARG A 140 -3.81 10.22 -8.78
CA ARG A 140 -3.67 11.31 -9.77
C ARG A 140 -4.63 12.46 -9.50
N TYR A 141 -5.85 12.15 -9.08
CA TYR A 141 -6.82 13.16 -8.70
C TYR A 141 -6.38 13.89 -7.44
N ILE A 142 -5.83 13.19 -6.44
CA ILE A 142 -5.49 13.76 -5.14
C ILE A 142 -4.14 14.52 -5.13
N TRP A 143 -3.18 14.10 -5.95
CA TRP A 143 -1.80 14.61 -5.85
C TRP A 143 -1.27 15.13 -7.18
N GLY A 144 -2.11 15.22 -8.22
CA GLY A 144 -1.70 15.35 -9.63
C GLY A 144 -0.64 16.40 -9.98
N ALA A 145 -0.62 17.57 -9.35
CA ALA A 145 0.39 18.63 -9.57
C ALA A 145 1.17 19.03 -8.31
N ASP A 146 0.70 18.63 -7.14
CA ASP A 146 1.25 18.94 -5.82
C ASP A 146 1.54 17.60 -5.11
N ASP A 147 2.32 16.75 -5.79
CA ASP A 147 2.73 15.45 -5.27
C ASP A 147 3.70 15.66 -4.10
N PRO A 148 3.36 15.30 -2.85
CA PRO A 148 4.24 15.49 -1.69
C PRO A 148 5.45 14.55 -1.72
N SER A 149 5.45 13.51 -2.57
CA SER A 149 6.69 12.75 -2.88
C SER A 149 7.69 13.56 -3.70
N TYR A 150 7.26 14.73 -4.18
CA TYR A 150 8.02 15.74 -4.91
C TYR A 150 8.05 17.07 -4.16
N ASP A 151 8.09 17.05 -2.82
CA ASP A 151 8.68 18.18 -2.11
C ASP A 151 10.18 18.22 -2.41
N ASP A 152 10.62 19.39 -2.87
CA ASP A 152 12.02 19.81 -2.99
C ASP A 152 12.77 19.31 -1.75
N TYR A 153 13.77 18.46 -1.94
CA TYR A 153 14.78 18.22 -0.89
C TYR A 153 15.57 19.52 -0.72
N GLU A 154 14.95 20.55 -0.14
CA GLU A 154 15.70 21.60 0.53
C GLU A 154 16.34 20.92 1.74
N ASP A 155 17.64 20.66 1.56
CA ASP A 155 18.62 20.32 2.58
C ASP A 155 18.31 21.00 3.91
N ASP A 156 17.87 20.21 4.89
CA ASP A 156 18.09 20.47 6.31
C ASP A 156 18.57 19.17 6.97
N TYR A 157 19.62 18.57 6.39
CA TYR A 157 20.55 17.76 7.18
C TYR A 157 21.48 18.72 7.92
N GLU A 158 21.02 19.25 9.06
CA GLU A 158 21.93 19.85 10.03
C GLU A 158 22.85 18.76 10.58
N ASP A 159 24.05 18.70 9.99
CA ASP A 159 25.36 18.28 10.51
C ASP A 159 25.42 17.16 11.56
N GLU A 160 25.95 16.00 11.15
CA GLU A 160 26.99 15.30 11.91
C GLU A 160 28.01 14.65 10.95
N ASP A 161 29.05 15.43 10.62
CA ASP A 161 30.42 15.05 10.24
C ASP A 161 30.68 13.98 9.14
N THR A 162 31.27 14.48 8.05
CA THR A 162 32.25 13.85 7.12
C THR A 162 31.74 12.89 6.03
N CYS A 163 31.70 13.36 4.77
CA CYS A 163 32.81 13.25 3.82
C CYS A 163 32.36 13.72 2.43
N ASP A 164 33.12 14.64 1.84
CA ASP A 164 32.98 15.21 0.49
C ASP A 164 33.30 14.19 -0.64
N ASP A 165 33.07 12.89 -0.43
CA ASP A 165 33.47 11.82 -1.34
C ASP A 165 32.27 11.31 -2.16
N LEU A 166 32.35 11.55 -3.47
CA LEU A 166 31.58 10.93 -4.55
C LEU A 166 30.94 9.60 -4.14
N CYS A 167 29.61 9.58 -3.94
CA CYS A 167 28.81 8.38 -3.79
C CYS A 167 29.26 7.33 -4.84
N PRO A 168 29.81 6.16 -4.46
CA PRO A 168 30.25 5.18 -5.42
C PRO A 168 29.08 4.75 -6.31
N ILE A 169 29.27 4.75 -7.63
CA ILE A 169 28.24 4.36 -8.60
C ILE A 169 28.63 3.03 -9.24
N LEU A 170 27.77 2.03 -9.07
CA LEU A 170 27.77 0.81 -9.88
C LEU A 170 27.10 1.11 -11.22
N VAL A 171 27.89 1.08 -12.30
CA VAL A 171 27.38 1.25 -13.66
C VAL A 171 27.29 -0.12 -14.34
N ILE A 172 26.07 -0.51 -14.71
CA ILE A 172 25.80 -1.72 -15.50
C ILE A 172 25.56 -1.31 -16.95
N HIS A 173 26.45 -1.72 -17.85
CA HIS A 173 26.33 -1.37 -19.26
C HIS A 173 25.39 -2.32 -20.02
N ARG A 174 24.67 -1.78 -21.02
CA ARG A 174 23.83 -2.53 -21.96
C ARG A 174 24.52 -3.76 -22.54
N LYS A 175 25.82 -3.67 -22.86
CA LYS A 175 26.58 -4.81 -23.37
C LYS A 175 26.62 -5.98 -22.36
N GLN A 176 26.77 -5.70 -21.07
CA GLN A 176 26.75 -6.72 -20.02
C GLN A 176 25.35 -7.35 -19.93
N ILE A 177 24.31 -6.53 -20.00
CA ILE A 177 22.91 -6.97 -19.97
C ILE A 177 22.57 -7.86 -21.15
N GLU A 178 22.86 -7.41 -22.38
CA GLU A 178 22.55 -8.16 -23.61
C GLU A 178 23.37 -9.45 -23.77
N SER A 179 24.58 -9.50 -23.19
CA SER A 179 25.41 -10.72 -23.18
C SER A 179 25.16 -11.61 -21.96
N LEU A 180 24.28 -11.19 -21.04
CA LEU A 180 24.01 -11.84 -19.76
C LEU A 180 25.30 -12.12 -18.95
N ASP A 181 26.24 -11.18 -19.01
CA ASP A 181 27.48 -11.24 -18.24
C ASP A 181 27.22 -10.82 -16.79
N LEU A 182 26.79 -11.79 -15.97
CA LEU A 182 26.49 -11.57 -14.55
C LEU A 182 27.75 -11.49 -13.71
N GLU A 183 28.80 -12.23 -14.08
CA GLU A 183 29.98 -12.42 -13.23
C GLU A 183 30.74 -11.11 -13.02
N SER A 184 30.85 -10.26 -14.05
CA SER A 184 31.50 -8.96 -13.91
C SER A 184 30.82 -8.05 -12.87
N THR A 185 29.50 -8.11 -12.76
CA THR A 185 28.74 -7.36 -11.75
C THR A 185 28.82 -8.04 -10.38
N LEU A 186 28.69 -9.37 -10.34
CA LEU A 186 28.75 -10.15 -9.10
C LEU A 186 30.13 -10.10 -8.43
N GLU A 187 31.22 -10.07 -9.21
CA GLU A 187 32.58 -9.90 -8.69
C GLU A 187 32.68 -8.61 -7.86
N PHE A 188 32.14 -7.50 -8.37
CA PHE A 188 32.10 -6.24 -7.63
C PHE A 188 31.18 -6.35 -6.40
N LEU A 189 29.93 -6.79 -6.57
CA LEU A 189 28.96 -6.85 -5.46
C LEU A 189 29.43 -7.75 -4.30
N ARG A 190 30.11 -8.85 -4.60
CA ARG A 190 30.69 -9.75 -3.58
C ARG A 190 31.84 -9.08 -2.81
N THR A 191 32.53 -8.08 -3.39
CA THR A 191 33.59 -7.35 -2.67
C THR A 191 33.05 -6.47 -1.56
N LEU A 192 31.76 -6.07 -1.63
CA LEU A 192 31.10 -5.23 -0.61
C LEU A 192 30.85 -5.97 0.71
N ILE A 193 30.87 -7.31 0.70
CA ILE A 193 30.59 -8.16 1.88
C ILE A 193 31.82 -9.04 2.20
N PRO A 194 32.93 -8.45 2.67
CA PRO A 194 34.11 -9.20 3.10
C PRO A 194 33.83 -9.96 4.39
N ALA A 195 34.26 -11.23 4.46
CA ALA A 195 33.92 -12.15 5.55
C ALA A 195 34.35 -11.74 6.97
N GLN A 196 35.23 -10.73 7.15
CA GLN A 196 35.75 -10.34 8.46
C GLN A 196 35.97 -8.84 8.64
N ASP A 197 35.31 -7.98 7.84
CA ASP A 197 35.47 -6.53 7.97
C ASP A 197 34.11 -5.81 8.10
N PRO A 198 33.55 -5.74 9.33
CA PRO A 198 32.30 -5.05 9.59
C PRO A 198 32.36 -3.56 9.27
N ALA A 199 33.52 -2.92 9.46
CA ALA A 199 33.69 -1.48 9.24
C ALA A 199 33.63 -1.15 7.75
N HIS A 200 34.23 -1.99 6.90
CA HIS A 200 34.11 -1.86 5.45
C HIS A 200 32.66 -1.99 4.99
N VAL A 201 31.94 -3.03 5.41
CA VAL A 201 30.52 -3.23 5.07
C VAL A 201 29.71 -2.00 5.46
N TRP A 202 29.91 -1.53 6.70
CA TRP A 202 29.19 -0.37 7.24
C TRP A 202 29.42 0.91 6.44
N SER A 203 30.64 1.13 5.92
CA SER A 203 30.95 2.35 5.14
C SER A 203 30.17 2.48 3.83
N TYR A 204 29.59 1.38 3.32
CA TYR A 204 28.76 1.40 2.12
C TYR A 204 27.25 1.44 2.40
N LYS A 205 26.84 1.56 3.67
CA LYS A 205 25.43 1.60 4.06
C LYS A 205 24.74 2.78 3.38
N ASN A 206 23.67 2.52 2.62
CA ASN A 206 22.89 3.54 1.88
C ASN A 206 23.70 4.45 0.93
N SER A 207 24.90 4.04 0.51
CA SER A 207 25.82 4.93 -0.19
C SER A 207 26.18 4.48 -1.61
N LEU A 208 25.61 3.37 -2.12
CA LEU A 208 25.91 2.86 -3.45
C LEU A 208 24.82 3.28 -4.45
N GLY A 209 25.19 4.12 -5.43
CA GLY A 209 24.32 4.41 -6.56
C GLY A 209 24.33 3.27 -7.58
N LEU A 210 23.19 2.95 -8.19
CA LEU A 210 23.09 2.03 -9.33
C LEU A 210 22.66 2.82 -10.57
N THR A 211 23.35 2.62 -11.68
CA THR A 211 22.98 3.21 -12.97
C THR A 211 23.09 2.18 -14.08
N ILE A 212 22.10 2.15 -14.97
CA ILE A 212 22.11 1.32 -16.17
C ILE A 212 22.37 2.22 -17.38
N ALA A 213 23.46 1.96 -18.09
CA ALA A 213 23.93 2.80 -19.20
C ALA A 213 23.81 2.09 -20.55
N GLY A 214 23.56 2.86 -21.62
CA GLY A 214 23.47 2.36 -23.00
C GLY A 214 22.05 2.15 -23.53
N TYR A 215 21.03 2.51 -22.75
CA TYR A 215 19.62 2.48 -23.15
C TYR A 215 19.03 3.89 -23.34
N GLU A 216 19.87 4.93 -23.46
CA GLU A 216 19.43 6.33 -23.56
C GLU A 216 18.58 6.61 -24.81
N ASP A 217 18.77 5.83 -25.87
CA ASP A 217 18.00 5.90 -27.12
C ASP A 217 16.76 4.98 -27.12
N ASP A 218 16.55 4.16 -26.07
CA ASP A 218 15.36 3.30 -25.97
C ASP A 218 14.18 4.15 -25.44
N PRO A 219 13.02 4.18 -26.13
CA PRO A 219 11.88 4.98 -25.68
C PRO A 219 11.17 4.40 -24.45
N ARG A 220 11.53 3.20 -24.01
CA ARG A 220 10.96 2.55 -22.82
C ARG A 220 11.75 2.91 -21.58
N GLU A 221 11.05 3.00 -20.46
CA GLU A 221 11.68 3.08 -19.14
C GLU A 221 12.49 1.81 -18.84
N LEU A 222 13.56 1.91 -18.06
CA LEU A 222 14.47 0.78 -17.77
C LEU A 222 13.73 -0.47 -17.22
N TYR A 223 12.75 -0.26 -16.34
CA TYR A 223 11.94 -1.34 -15.77
C TYR A 223 10.95 -1.98 -16.76
N SER A 224 10.73 -1.35 -17.93
CA SER A 224 9.92 -1.88 -19.03
C SER A 224 10.76 -2.60 -20.09
N ILE A 225 12.09 -2.64 -19.94
CA ILE A 225 13.00 -3.35 -20.85
C ILE A 225 13.19 -4.78 -20.33
N PRO A 226 12.70 -5.82 -21.05
CA PRO A 226 12.73 -7.20 -20.56
C PRO A 226 14.15 -7.70 -20.24
N GLU A 227 15.14 -7.30 -21.03
CA GLU A 227 16.54 -7.67 -20.86
C GLU A 227 17.11 -7.13 -19.54
N VAL A 228 16.79 -5.88 -19.20
CA VAL A 228 17.18 -5.24 -17.94
C VAL A 228 16.58 -5.98 -16.75
N CYS A 229 15.27 -6.21 -16.78
CA CYS A 229 14.57 -6.90 -15.69
C CYS A 229 15.02 -8.35 -15.54
N HIS A 230 15.33 -9.03 -16.65
CA HIS A 230 15.88 -10.38 -16.61
C HIS A 230 17.27 -10.41 -15.97
N TYR A 231 18.15 -9.47 -16.35
CA TYR A 231 19.49 -9.35 -15.81
C TYR A 231 19.48 -9.08 -14.30
N LEU A 232 18.70 -8.07 -13.84
CA LEU A 232 18.61 -7.76 -12.41
C LEU A 232 18.01 -8.91 -11.59
N ARG A 233 17.01 -9.63 -12.12
CA ARG A 233 16.48 -10.84 -11.46
C ARG A 233 17.54 -11.92 -11.32
N ALA A 234 18.41 -12.09 -12.31
CA ALA A 234 19.48 -13.07 -12.24
C ALA A 234 20.54 -12.68 -11.20
N ILE A 235 20.90 -11.40 -11.11
CA ILE A 235 21.79 -10.91 -10.04
C ILE A 235 21.15 -11.10 -8.67
N ASP A 236 19.87 -10.75 -8.49
CA ASP A 236 19.16 -10.86 -7.22
C ASP A 236 19.12 -12.29 -6.65
N GLN A 237 19.10 -13.30 -7.52
CA GLN A 237 19.16 -14.71 -7.11
C GLN A 237 20.50 -15.09 -6.45
N ASP A 238 21.59 -14.44 -6.85
CA ASP A 238 22.93 -14.70 -6.33
C ASP A 238 23.37 -13.68 -5.26
N TRP A 239 22.81 -12.47 -5.29
CA TRP A 239 23.15 -11.37 -4.39
C TRP A 239 21.92 -10.48 -4.15
N SER A 240 21.29 -10.61 -2.98
CA SER A 240 20.01 -9.94 -2.66
C SER A 240 20.14 -8.81 -1.64
N PHE A 241 21.35 -8.30 -1.39
CA PHE A 241 21.64 -7.38 -0.29
C PHE A 241 21.39 -5.90 -0.63
N TRP A 242 20.52 -5.63 -1.62
CA TRP A 242 20.28 -4.30 -2.17
C TRP A 242 19.97 -3.24 -1.11
N PHE A 243 19.06 -3.54 -0.18
CA PHE A 243 18.57 -2.59 0.80
C PHE A 243 19.61 -2.11 1.80
N PHE A 244 20.69 -2.86 2.00
CA PHE A 244 21.76 -2.42 2.89
C PHE A 244 22.68 -1.39 2.21
N PHE A 245 22.96 -1.59 0.92
CA PHE A 245 24.01 -0.84 0.21
C PHE A 245 23.47 0.29 -0.65
N LEU A 246 22.36 0.06 -1.34
CA LEU A 246 21.89 0.97 -2.37
C LEU A 246 21.27 2.25 -1.80
N THR A 247 21.42 3.35 -2.52
CA THR A 247 20.66 4.58 -2.25
C THR A 247 19.16 4.37 -2.49
N PRO A 248 18.25 5.14 -1.87
CA PRO A 248 16.80 5.00 -2.05
C PRO A 248 16.36 5.02 -3.52
N SER A 249 16.91 5.92 -4.34
CA SER A 249 16.61 5.99 -5.78
C SER A 249 17.03 4.71 -6.53
N SER A 250 18.15 4.11 -6.13
CA SER A 250 18.67 2.88 -6.72
C SER A 250 17.86 1.65 -6.29
N ILE A 251 17.43 1.62 -5.02
CA ILE A 251 16.49 0.62 -4.50
C ILE A 251 15.18 0.67 -5.28
N ARG A 252 14.64 1.88 -5.53
CA ARG A 252 13.42 2.06 -6.31
C ARG A 252 13.56 1.50 -7.73
N LEU A 253 14.68 1.76 -8.41
CA LEU A 253 14.95 1.18 -9.74
C LEU A 253 14.96 -0.35 -9.72
N VAL A 254 15.68 -0.95 -8.78
CA VAL A 254 15.73 -2.41 -8.63
C VAL A 254 14.34 -2.97 -8.31
N GLY A 255 13.63 -2.35 -7.37
CA GLY A 255 12.26 -2.72 -6.99
C GLY A 255 11.31 -2.68 -8.17
N MET A 256 11.34 -1.62 -8.99
CA MET A 256 10.51 -1.54 -10.20
C MET A 256 10.80 -2.69 -11.18
N CYS A 257 12.07 -3.08 -11.35
CA CYS A 257 12.45 -4.17 -12.24
C CYS A 257 12.05 -5.56 -11.69
N LEU A 258 12.26 -5.78 -10.39
CA LEU A 258 12.06 -7.09 -9.76
C LEU A 258 10.58 -7.35 -9.43
N ALA A 259 9.85 -6.34 -8.96
CA ALA A 259 8.43 -6.42 -8.62
C ALA A 259 7.49 -6.26 -9.84
N ALA A 260 8.04 -6.31 -11.06
CA ALA A 260 7.30 -6.25 -12.32
C ALA A 260 6.43 -4.99 -12.43
N ALA A 261 7.05 -3.82 -12.26
CA ALA A 261 6.37 -2.55 -12.45
C ALA A 261 5.82 -2.40 -13.87
N GLU A 262 4.65 -1.78 -13.97
CA GLU A 262 3.97 -1.48 -15.22
C GLU A 262 3.98 0.03 -15.49
N SER A 263 4.26 0.42 -16.73
CA SER A 263 4.21 1.82 -17.15
C SER A 263 2.76 2.25 -17.30
N VAL A 264 2.30 3.16 -16.44
CA VAL A 264 0.93 3.72 -16.47
C VAL A 264 0.87 4.97 -17.34
N ALA A 265 1.94 5.77 -17.34
CA ALA A 265 2.12 6.95 -18.19
C ALA A 265 3.63 7.22 -18.37
N PRO A 266 4.06 8.10 -19.30
CA PRO A 266 5.48 8.47 -19.40
C PRO A 266 6.03 8.96 -18.05
N GLY A 267 7.10 8.32 -17.56
CA GLY A 267 7.68 8.60 -16.23
C GLY A 267 6.88 8.10 -15.01
N LYS A 268 5.72 7.42 -15.19
CA LYS A 268 4.88 6.91 -14.09
C LYS A 268 4.81 5.38 -14.10
N ALA A 269 5.35 4.77 -13.04
CA ALA A 269 5.34 3.33 -12.82
C ALA A 269 4.32 2.96 -11.74
N TYR A 270 3.60 1.85 -11.93
CA TYR A 270 2.81 1.20 -10.89
C TYR A 270 3.45 -0.14 -10.54
N ILE A 271 3.63 -0.42 -9.25
CA ILE A 271 4.15 -1.70 -8.77
C ILE A 271 2.98 -2.45 -8.12
N PRO A 272 2.62 -3.68 -8.58
CA PRO A 272 1.59 -4.46 -7.93
C PRO A 272 1.91 -4.69 -6.44
N PRO A 273 0.99 -4.38 -5.50
CA PRO A 273 1.25 -4.46 -4.05
C PRO A 273 1.75 -5.82 -3.59
N ASP A 274 1.20 -6.92 -4.11
CA ASP A 274 1.64 -8.28 -3.77
C ASP A 274 3.09 -8.52 -4.19
N ASN A 275 3.50 -8.00 -5.34
CA ASN A 275 4.87 -8.13 -5.83
C ASN A 275 5.83 -7.23 -5.04
N LEU A 276 5.41 -6.01 -4.71
CA LEU A 276 6.18 -5.10 -3.87
C LEU A 276 6.38 -5.71 -2.48
N ALA A 277 5.32 -6.22 -1.86
CA ALA A 277 5.38 -6.90 -0.58
C ALA A 277 6.31 -8.13 -0.63
N ALA A 278 6.28 -8.92 -1.71
CA ALA A 278 7.20 -10.04 -1.89
C ALA A 278 8.66 -9.58 -1.99
N PHE A 279 8.92 -8.52 -2.77
CA PHE A 279 10.24 -7.91 -2.92
C PHE A 279 10.78 -7.33 -1.60
N LEU A 280 9.95 -6.56 -0.88
CA LEU A 280 10.30 -5.99 0.43
C LEU A 280 10.62 -7.09 1.44
N ASN A 281 9.77 -8.11 1.55
CA ASN A 281 10.00 -9.25 2.45
C ASN A 281 11.31 -9.98 2.12
N TRP A 282 11.65 -10.12 0.84
CA TRP A 282 12.89 -10.75 0.40
C TRP A 282 14.12 -9.89 0.77
N GLY A 283 14.09 -8.59 0.46
CA GLY A 283 15.19 -7.68 0.77
C GLY A 283 15.42 -7.50 2.27
N PHE A 284 14.36 -7.37 3.08
CA PHE A 284 14.51 -7.27 4.54
C PHE A 284 15.08 -8.54 5.17
N ARG A 285 14.79 -9.72 4.63
CA ARG A 285 15.47 -10.95 5.07
C ARG A 285 16.97 -10.89 4.79
N ALA A 286 17.37 -10.38 3.62
CA ALA A 286 18.78 -10.24 3.27
C ALA A 286 19.50 -9.22 4.18
N VAL A 287 18.85 -8.11 4.53
CA VAL A 287 19.36 -7.12 5.50
C VAL A 287 19.55 -7.76 6.87
N ASN A 288 18.54 -8.48 7.38
CA ASN A 288 18.62 -9.15 8.67
C ASN A 288 19.81 -10.13 8.73
N LEU A 289 20.11 -10.83 7.63
CA LEU A 289 21.31 -11.69 7.56
C LEU A 289 22.62 -10.92 7.74
N ILE A 290 22.75 -9.71 7.17
CA ILE A 290 23.94 -8.87 7.36
C ILE A 290 24.04 -8.40 8.82
N PHE A 291 22.95 -7.91 9.38
CA PHE A 291 22.91 -7.43 10.78
C PHE A 291 23.26 -8.55 11.75
N ASP A 292 22.69 -9.74 11.56
CA ASP A 292 22.98 -10.93 12.38
C ASP A 292 24.44 -11.39 12.23
N HIS A 293 24.97 -11.38 11.00
CA HIS A 293 26.33 -11.85 10.73
C HIS A 293 27.42 -10.95 11.34
N TYR A 294 27.26 -9.63 11.22
CA TYR A 294 28.26 -8.66 11.70
C TYR A 294 27.96 -8.11 13.10
N GLY A 295 26.79 -8.40 13.66
CA GLY A 295 26.39 -7.94 15.00
C GLY A 295 26.10 -6.44 15.05
N PHE A 296 25.47 -5.90 14.01
CA PHE A 296 25.12 -4.48 13.93
C PHE A 296 23.92 -4.12 14.83
N PRO A 297 23.76 -2.85 15.25
CA PRO A 297 22.69 -2.44 16.16
C PRO A 297 21.29 -2.55 15.52
N GLU A 298 20.33 -3.11 16.24
CA GLU A 298 18.95 -3.27 15.76
C GLU A 298 18.26 -1.93 15.42
N SER A 299 18.53 -0.87 16.20
CA SER A 299 18.02 0.48 15.93
C SER A 299 18.42 1.03 14.55
N GLU A 300 19.55 0.57 14.01
CA GLU A 300 20.02 0.97 12.69
C GLU A 300 19.37 0.17 11.56
N ASN A 301 18.79 -1.00 11.88
CA ASN A 301 17.98 -1.81 10.97
C ASN A 301 16.56 -1.21 10.83
N GLU A 302 16.00 -0.73 11.94
CA GLU A 302 14.70 -0.02 11.95
C GLU A 302 14.76 1.23 11.05
N LYS A 303 15.79 2.08 11.22
CA LYS A 303 16.01 3.25 10.34
C LYS A 303 16.17 2.85 8.88
N LEU A 304 16.90 1.77 8.60
CA LEU A 304 17.11 1.29 7.24
C LEU A 304 15.79 0.82 6.61
N THR A 305 14.93 0.20 7.42
CA THR A 305 13.58 -0.22 7.03
C THR A 305 12.72 0.98 6.68
N GLU A 306 12.69 2.01 7.52
CA GLU A 306 11.94 3.25 7.26
C GLU A 306 12.40 3.93 5.96
N ILE A 307 13.72 4.12 5.77
CA ILE A 307 14.29 4.70 4.53
C ILE A 307 13.92 3.87 3.30
N THR A 308 13.92 2.54 3.42
CA THR A 308 13.57 1.64 2.31
C THR A 308 12.09 1.76 1.96
N LEU A 309 11.20 1.84 2.95
CA LEU A 309 9.76 2.00 2.72
C LEU A 309 9.45 3.35 2.06
N GLN A 310 10.07 4.43 2.56
CA GLN A 310 9.97 5.77 1.96
C GLN A 310 10.43 5.84 0.51
N ALA A 311 11.28 4.91 0.04
CA ALA A 311 11.68 4.86 -1.36
C ALA A 311 10.55 4.41 -2.31
N PHE A 312 9.47 3.83 -1.77
CA PHE A 312 8.31 3.32 -2.50
C PHE A 312 6.99 4.02 -2.16
N ASP A 313 6.99 4.90 -1.16
CA ASP A 313 5.94 5.88 -0.90
C ASP A 313 5.95 6.97 -2.00
#